data_AF-A0A931RSG4-F1
#
_entry.id   AF-A0A931RSG4-F1
#
_cell.length_a   1.000
_cell.length_b   1.000
_cell.length_c   1.000
_cell.angle_alpha   90.00
_cell.angle_beta   90.00
_cell.angle_gamma   90.00
#
_symmetry.space_group_name_H-M   'P 1'
#
loop_
_entity.id
_entity.type
_entity.pdbx_description
1 polymer ?
#
loop_
_entity_poly.entity_id
_entity_poly.type
_entity_poly.pdbx_seq_one_letter_code
_entity_poly.pdbx_strand_id
1 'polypeptide(L)'
;MTIIDYIIVPAGWILGNIIFNNFEKHLPWYRRFIKLMLTMGVLYSVHYFFGRVSMYSVLALMGVGMVVLHAWWFPKNDINGLTAEPYFRYLRLIDKMKGN
;
A
#
# COMPACT_ATOMS: atom_id res chain seq x y z
N MET A 1 -8.14 22.42 8.78
CA MET A 1 -7.29 21.30 9.22
C MET A 1 -7.48 21.14 10.71
N THR A 2 -7.85 19.95 11.16
CA THR A 2 -8.00 19.56 12.56
C THR A 2 -6.87 18.61 12.94
N ILE A 3 -6.70 18.34 14.24
CA ILE A 3 -5.69 17.38 14.71
C ILE A 3 -5.89 15.98 14.11
N ILE A 4 -7.14 15.57 13.88
CA ILE A 4 -7.49 14.28 13.26
C ILE A 4 -6.96 14.21 11.82
N ASP A 5 -7.05 15.31 11.07
CA ASP A 5 -6.61 15.36 9.67
C ASP A 5 -5.09 15.15 9.57
N TYR A 6 -4.32 15.58 10.57
CA TYR A 6 -2.86 15.39 10.64
C TYR A 6 -2.44 13.98 11.05
N ILE A 7 -3.30 13.27 11.79
CA ILE A 7 -2.98 11.94 12.35
C ILE A 7 -3.38 10.82 11.38
N ILE A 8 -4.47 10.98 10.65
CA ILE A 8 -5.07 9.88 9.88
C ILE A 8 -4.14 9.35 8.78
N VAL A 9 -3.42 10.23 8.09
CA VAL A 9 -2.48 9.84 7.02
C VAL A 9 -1.28 9.06 7.56
N PRO A 10 -0.51 9.57 8.55
CA PRO A 10 0.61 8.79 9.10
C PRO A 10 0.14 7.52 9.82
N ALA A 11 -1.01 7.53 10.52
CA ALA A 11 -1.54 6.32 11.15
C ALA A 11 -1.88 5.22 10.11
N GLY A 12 -2.55 5.60 9.01
CA GLY A 12 -2.83 4.69 7.91
C GLY A 12 -1.56 4.17 7.24
N TRP A 13 -0.55 5.02 7.07
CA TRP A 13 0.75 4.60 6.52
C TRP A 13 1.50 3.61 7.42
N ILE A 14 1.49 3.82 8.74
CA ILE A 14 2.10 2.89 9.70
C ILE A 14 1.39 1.54 9.62
N LEU A 15 0.05 1.53 9.65
CA LEU A 15 -0.73 0.30 9.54
C LEU A 15 -0.43 -0.42 8.22
N GLY A 16 -0.39 0.31 7.11
CA GLY A 16 -0.02 -0.23 5.81
C GLY A 16 1.39 -0.83 5.78
N ASN A 17 2.38 -0.18 6.40
CA ASN A 17 3.73 -0.71 6.50
C ASN A 17 3.81 -1.98 7.34
N ILE A 18 2.99 -2.11 8.38
CA ILE A 18 2.94 -3.34 9.21
C ILE A 18 2.35 -4.49 8.38
N ILE A 19 1.22 -4.25 7.70
CA ILE A 19 0.50 -5.29 6.95
C ILE A 19 1.25 -5.68 5.68
N PHE A 20 1.82 -4.71 4.95
CA PHE A 20 2.39 -4.87 3.62
C PHE A 20 3.91 -4.66 3.57
N ASN A 21 4.62 -4.82 4.70
CA ASN A 21 6.07 -4.60 4.80
C ASN A 21 6.86 -5.34 3.71
N ASN A 22 6.41 -6.53 3.33
CA ASN A 22 7.08 -7.37 2.34
C ASN A 22 7.25 -6.70 0.98
N PHE A 23 6.27 -5.89 0.55
CA PHE A 23 6.33 -5.16 -0.72
C PHE A 23 7.50 -4.18 -0.78
N GLU A 24 7.90 -3.63 0.37
CA GLU A 24 8.94 -2.60 0.44
C GLU A 24 10.20 -3.09 1.17
N LYS A 25 10.34 -4.37 1.50
CA LYS A 25 11.50 -4.92 2.26
C LYS A 25 12.86 -4.54 1.68
N HIS A 26 12.95 -4.38 0.36
CA HIS A 26 14.17 -4.01 -0.36
C HIS A 26 14.49 -2.50 -0.28
N LEU A 27 13.54 -1.65 0.13
CA LEU A 27 13.73 -0.21 0.26
C LEU A 27 14.30 0.16 1.63
N PRO A 28 15.34 1.02 1.69
CA PRO A 28 15.84 1.56 2.95
C PRO A 28 14.81 2.50 3.60
N TRP A 29 14.85 2.59 4.93
CA TRP A 29 13.84 3.29 5.73
C TRP A 29 13.63 4.76 5.31
N TYR A 30 14.70 5.48 4.93
CA TYR A 30 14.61 6.89 4.56
C TYR A 30 13.79 7.11 3.29
N ARG A 31 13.83 6.17 2.32
CA ARG A 31 13.00 6.26 1.10
C ARG A 31 11.52 6.06 1.42
N ARG A 32 11.21 5.19 2.37
CA ARG A 32 9.83 4.98 2.84
C ARG A 32 9.31 6.22 3.57
N PHE A 33 10.16 6.85 4.37
CA PHE A 33 9.83 8.11 5.05
C PHE A 33 9.62 9.26 4.06
N ILE A 34 10.49 9.41 3.04
CA ILE A 34 10.29 10.40 1.97
C ILE A 34 8.95 10.17 1.26
N LYS A 35 8.60 8.91 0.94
CA LYS A 35 7.29 8.57 0.35
C LYS A 35 6.12 9.04 1.24
N LEU A 36 6.21 8.84 2.56
CA LEU A 36 5.21 9.35 3.50
C LEU A 36 5.12 10.88 3.45
N MET A 37 6.25 11.59 3.52
CA MET A 37 6.27 13.06 3.49
C MET A 37 5.68 13.62 2.20
N LEU A 38 5.99 13.01 1.05
CA LEU A 38 5.40 13.38 -0.24
C LEU A 38 3.89 13.13 -0.27
N THR A 39 3.45 11.97 0.23
CA THR A 39 2.02 11.63 0.29
C THR A 39 1.25 12.62 1.18
N MET A 40 1.79 12.94 2.36
CA MET A 40 1.23 13.95 3.26
C MET A 40 1.18 15.32 2.59
N GLY A 41 2.27 15.75 1.95
CA GLY A 41 2.33 17.02 1.23
C GLY A 41 1.21 17.15 0.20
N VAL A 42 1.04 16.13 -0.67
CA VAL A 42 -0.01 16.11 -1.68
C VAL A 42 -1.40 16.15 -1.06
N LEU A 43 -1.70 15.28 -0.08
CA LEU A 43 -3.03 15.21 0.54
C LEU A 43 -3.39 16.49 1.31
N TYR A 44 -2.42 17.09 1.99
CA TYR A 44 -2.63 18.34 2.71
C TYR A 44 -2.78 19.53 1.76
N SER A 45 -2.09 19.53 0.61
CA SER A 45 -2.38 20.48 -0.48
C SER A 45 -3.79 20.30 -1.01
N VAL A 46 -4.26 19.07 -1.25
CA VAL A 46 -5.65 18.81 -1.66
C VAL A 46 -6.63 19.34 -0.63
N HIS A 47 -6.40 19.08 0.66
CA HIS A 47 -7.23 19.66 1.71
C HIS A 47 -7.19 21.19 1.69
N TYR A 48 -6.02 21.80 1.53
CA TYR A 48 -5.86 23.26 1.57
C TYR A 48 -6.66 23.94 0.44
N PHE A 49 -6.57 23.43 -0.79
CA PHE A 49 -7.22 24.04 -1.96
C PHE A 49 -8.67 23.61 -2.16
N PHE A 50 -9.01 22.35 -1.85
CA PHE A 50 -10.31 21.76 -2.19
C PHE A 50 -11.13 21.34 -0.95
N GLY A 51 -10.63 21.64 0.24
CA GLY A 51 -11.31 21.35 1.50
C GLY A 51 -11.23 19.90 1.96
N ARG A 52 -11.83 19.67 3.14
CA ARG A 52 -11.70 18.42 3.89
C ARG A 52 -12.30 17.22 3.17
N VAL A 53 -13.50 17.36 2.61
CA VAL A 53 -14.20 16.27 1.90
C VAL A 53 -13.34 15.72 0.77
N SER A 54 -12.75 16.60 -0.03
CA SER A 54 -11.88 16.23 -1.16
C SER A 54 -10.68 15.40 -0.71
N MET A 55 -10.00 15.78 0.37
CA MET A 55 -8.89 14.98 0.93
C MET A 55 -9.33 13.57 1.34
N TYR A 56 -10.46 13.47 2.05
CA TYR A 56 -11.00 12.17 2.48
C TYR A 56 -11.51 11.32 1.33
N SER A 57 -12.06 11.93 0.28
CA SER A 57 -12.45 11.22 -0.95
C SER A 57 -11.23 10.62 -1.66
N VAL A 58 -10.12 11.37 -1.75
CA VAL A 58 -8.86 10.84 -2.29
C VAL A 58 -8.33 9.70 -1.44
N LEU A 59 -8.31 9.85 -0.11
CA LEU A 59 -7.91 8.78 0.81
C LEU A 59 -8.79 7.53 0.67
N ALA A 60 -10.11 7.70 0.58
CA ALA A 60 -11.05 6.61 0.38
C ALA A 60 -10.80 5.90 -0.95
N LEU A 61 -10.58 6.66 -2.04
CA LEU A 61 -10.25 6.10 -3.35
C LEU A 61 -8.96 5.28 -3.32
N MET A 62 -7.91 5.79 -2.66
CA MET A 62 -6.66 5.05 -2.47
C MET A 62 -6.88 3.76 -1.66
N GLY A 63 -7.68 3.83 -0.59
CA GLY A 63 -8.03 2.67 0.23
C GLY A 63 -8.81 1.61 -0.55
N VAL A 64 -9.77 2.02 -1.36
CA VAL A 64 -10.49 1.11 -2.27
C VAL A 64 -9.53 0.47 -3.27
N GLY A 65 -8.65 1.27 -3.88
CA GLY A 65 -7.61 0.75 -4.79
C GLY A 65 -6.72 -0.28 -4.11
N MET A 66 -6.31 -0.03 -2.86
CA MET A 66 -5.56 -0.98 -2.05
C MET A 66 -6.34 -2.29 -1.86
N VAL A 67 -7.59 -2.23 -1.42
CA VAL A 67 -8.40 -3.46 -1.21
C VAL A 67 -8.57 -4.23 -2.53
N VAL A 68 -8.91 -3.54 -3.62
CA VAL A 68 -9.09 -4.16 -4.94
C VAL A 68 -7.80 -4.85 -5.42
N LEU A 69 -6.66 -4.18 -5.29
CA LEU A 69 -5.38 -4.75 -5.72
C LEU A 69 -4.98 -5.93 -4.85
N HIS A 70 -5.03 -5.79 -3.52
CA HIS A 70 -4.51 -6.78 -2.60
C HIS A 70 -5.44 -7.98 -2.40
N ALA A 71 -6.76 -7.78 -2.39
CA ALA A 71 -7.72 -8.85 -2.15
C ALA A 71 -8.17 -9.57 -3.43
N TRP A 72 -8.10 -8.92 -4.60
CA TRP A 72 -8.65 -9.48 -5.84
C TRP A 72 -7.65 -9.53 -6.99
N TRP A 73 -7.07 -8.40 -7.39
CA TRP A 73 -6.27 -8.35 -8.61
C TRP A 73 -4.94 -9.11 -8.46
N PHE A 74 -4.17 -8.92 -7.38
CA PHE A 74 -2.92 -9.65 -7.16
C PHE A 74 -3.15 -11.17 -7.11
N PRO A 75 -4.07 -11.70 -6.27
CA PRO A 75 -4.32 -13.15 -6.24
C PRO A 75 -4.74 -13.71 -7.59
N LYS A 76 -5.57 -12.99 -8.36
CA LYS A 76 -5.99 -13.38 -9.70
C LYS A 76 -4.83 -13.48 -10.70
N ASN A 77 -3.72 -12.80 -10.44
CA ASN A 77 -2.53 -12.77 -11.29
C ASN A 77 -1.36 -13.61 -10.72
N ASP A 78 -1.65 -14.61 -9.89
CA ASP A 78 -0.64 -15.45 -9.20
C ASP A 78 0.32 -14.67 -8.27
N ILE A 79 -0.06 -13.47 -7.81
CA ILE A 79 0.74 -12.65 -6.89
C ILE A 79 0.08 -12.69 -5.50
N ASN A 80 0.84 -13.01 -4.46
CA ASN A 80 0.31 -12.97 -3.10
C ASN A 80 -0.01 -11.52 -2.68
N GLY A 81 -1.27 -11.28 -2.27
CA GLY A 81 -1.76 -9.97 -1.87
C GLY A 81 -1.09 -9.36 -0.64
N LEU A 82 -0.41 -10.11 0.21
CA LEU A 82 0.29 -9.60 1.40
C LEU A 82 1.81 -9.57 1.22
N THR A 83 2.37 -10.54 0.51
CA THR A 83 3.82 -10.72 0.40
C THR A 83 4.42 -10.25 -0.92
N ALA A 84 3.58 -9.98 -1.94
CA ALA A 84 4.00 -9.74 -3.32
C ALA A 84 4.70 -10.93 -4.01
N GLU A 85 4.79 -12.09 -3.35
CA GLU A 85 5.51 -13.25 -3.89
C GLU A 85 4.64 -14.03 -4.87
N PRO A 86 5.20 -14.55 -5.98
CA PRO A 86 4.47 -15.36 -6.93
C PRO A 86 4.34 -16.82 -6.43
N TYR A 87 3.53 -17.03 -5.40
CA TYR A 87 3.42 -18.30 -4.67
C TYR A 87 3.26 -19.53 -5.59
N PHE A 88 2.31 -19.49 -6.53
CA PHE A 88 2.08 -20.59 -7.46
C PHE A 88 3.25 -20.83 -8.43
N ARG A 89 4.04 -19.80 -8.76
CA ARG A 89 5.26 -20.00 -9.57
C ARG A 89 6.34 -20.74 -8.79
N TYR A 90 6.49 -20.44 -7.50
CA TYR A 90 7.41 -21.19 -6.65
C TYR A 90 7.00 -22.66 -6.52
N LEU A 91 5.70 -22.93 -6.30
CA LEU A 91 5.20 -24.30 -6.25
C LEU A 91 5.47 -25.07 -7.55
N ARG A 92 5.14 -24.47 -8.70
CA ARG A 92 5.43 -25.06 -10.03
C ARG A 92 6.93 -25.33 -10.23
N LEU A 93 7.80 -24.43 -9.77
CA LEU A 93 9.25 -24.61 -9.85
C LEU A 93 9.73 -25.79 -8.98
N ILE A 94 9.20 -25.91 -7.76
CA ILE A 94 9.52 -27.01 -6.84
C ILE A 94 9.09 -28.36 -7.43
N ASP A 95 7.88 -28.45 -7.98
CA ASP A 95 7.38 -29.68 -8.58
C ASP A 95 8.24 -30.11 -9.78
N LYS A 96 8.61 -29.15 -10.64
CA LYS A 96 9.52 -29.40 -11.76
C LYS A 96 10.90 -29.89 -11.30
N MET A 97 11.43 -29.36 -10.20
CA MET A 97 12.72 -29.80 -9.64
C MET A 97 12.65 -31.21 -9.03
N LYS A 98 11.46 -31.66 -8.60
CA LYS A 98 11.25 -33.01 -8.08
C LYS A 98 11.15 -34.09 -9.17
N GLY A 99 11.18 -33.71 -10.45
CA GLY A 99 11.18 -34.64 -11.58
C GLY A 99 9.80 -35.18 -11.96
N ASN A 100 8.72 -34.53 -11.51
CA ASN A 100 7.35 -34.78 -11.96
C ASN A 100 7.01 -33.96 -13.22
#